data_AF-A0A6N7YCN6-F1
#
_entry.id   AF-A0A6N7YCN6-F1
#
_cell.length_a   1.000
_cell.length_b   1.000
_cell.length_c   1.000
_cell.angle_alpha   90.00
_cell.angle_beta   90.00
_cell.angle_gamma   90.00
#
_symmetry.space_group_name_H-M   'P 1'
#
loop_
_entity.id
_entity.type
_entity.pdbx_description
1 polymer ?
#
loop_
_entity_poly.entity_id
_entity_poly.type
_entity_poly.pdbx_seq_one_letter_code
_entity_poly.pdbx_strand_id
1 'polypeptide(L)'
;MLLLVVALAGWGLAAAGALVALRAHRAARHAEREAQAHRAQREETEGRLGAIAAIDAQTGLLNHRAFHQRLEDEVGRALRHERPLSVVVLDLDHFKAINDRHGHPAGDRVLAEAAARITAIARVGEHVARVGGEEFALILPDADGVGAFAAAERLRQAIAARPFAEVGTLTVSAGVCALSTAGSATELYRLADVALYWAKDHGRNMTFRYTPEVAAELQPQRERDGASDRARALASLRALGTLVDDRHPSTVGHAERVAALAHALALEAGWSPDRAQRLRDAALVHDVGKVALREEVLLKTAQLDSDERAHVQTHAMIGARIASSVLDEEQLRWIRGHHERWDGTGYPDGLAGDAIPDGAALLALADAWDAMRSDRWYQRSRDPSGALAEVRREAGRHFAPGAARLLEGLAATGRLRRMTGVR
;
A
#
# COMPACT_ATOMS: atom_id res chain seq x y z
N MET A 1 7.59 -78.41 -19.46
CA MET A 1 8.82 -77.59 -19.34
C MET A 1 8.58 -76.11 -19.62
N LEU A 2 8.20 -75.71 -20.84
CA LEU A 2 8.18 -74.29 -21.27
C LEU A 2 7.50 -73.30 -20.29
N LEU A 3 6.30 -73.62 -19.80
CA LEU A 3 5.56 -72.78 -18.84
C LEU A 3 6.34 -72.47 -17.54
N LEU A 4 7.16 -73.41 -17.05
CA LEU A 4 7.95 -73.23 -15.83
C LEU A 4 9.08 -72.20 -16.05
N VAL A 5 9.69 -72.21 -17.24
CA VAL A 5 10.77 -71.29 -17.62
C VAL A 5 10.22 -69.86 -17.79
N VAL A 6 9.06 -69.72 -18.44
CA VAL A 6 8.37 -68.42 -18.59
C VAL A 6 7.96 -67.86 -17.22
N ALA A 7 7.44 -68.70 -16.32
CA ALA A 7 7.12 -68.29 -14.96
C ALA A 7 8.39 -67.80 -14.20
N LEU A 8 9.46 -68.61 -14.18
CA LEU A 8 10.71 -68.25 -13.48
C LEU A 8 11.34 -66.95 -14.02
N ALA A 9 11.29 -66.72 -15.34
CA ALA A 9 11.73 -65.47 -15.95
C ALA A 9 10.86 -64.27 -15.49
N GLY A 10 9.54 -64.44 -15.42
CA GLY A 10 8.62 -63.42 -14.90
C GLY A 10 8.86 -63.07 -13.44
N TRP A 11 9.06 -64.08 -12.57
CA TRP A 11 9.43 -63.87 -11.16
C TRP A 11 10.79 -63.15 -11.02
N GLY A 12 11.77 -63.49 -11.86
CA GLY A 12 13.08 -62.82 -11.88
C GLY A 12 12.98 -61.33 -12.25
N LEU A 13 12.20 -61.00 -13.29
CA LEU A 13 11.95 -59.62 -13.71
C LEU A 13 11.18 -58.83 -12.63
N ALA A 14 10.17 -59.43 -12.00
CA ALA A 14 9.43 -58.80 -10.91
C ALA A 14 10.32 -58.52 -9.69
N ALA A 15 11.18 -59.47 -9.30
CA ALA A 15 12.13 -59.30 -8.20
C ALA A 15 13.19 -58.20 -8.50
N ALA A 16 13.69 -58.14 -9.74
CA ALA A 16 14.60 -57.08 -10.17
C ALA A 16 13.94 -55.70 -10.13
N GLY A 17 12.70 -55.58 -10.63
CA GLY A 17 11.91 -54.34 -10.57
C GLY A 17 11.65 -53.89 -9.14
N ALA A 18 11.28 -54.80 -8.25
CA ALA A 18 11.09 -54.52 -6.82
C ALA A 18 12.38 -54.03 -6.14
N LEU A 19 13.54 -54.62 -6.47
CA LEU A 19 14.84 -54.20 -5.94
C LEU A 19 15.24 -52.79 -6.43
N VAL A 20 14.97 -52.47 -7.70
CA VAL A 20 15.20 -51.13 -8.25
C VAL A 20 14.29 -50.10 -7.58
N ALA A 21 13.01 -50.39 -7.42
CA ALA A 21 12.06 -49.52 -6.71
C ALA A 21 12.47 -49.28 -5.24
N LEU A 22 12.91 -50.32 -4.52
CA LEU A 22 13.44 -50.21 -3.15
C LEU A 22 14.71 -49.35 -3.06
N ARG A 23 15.60 -49.41 -4.05
CA ARG A 23 16.78 -48.53 -4.13
C ARG A 23 16.39 -47.09 -4.43
N ALA A 24 15.50 -46.85 -5.38
CA ALA A 24 15.00 -45.52 -5.71
C ALA A 24 14.29 -44.86 -4.53
N HIS A 25 13.42 -45.58 -3.81
CA HIS A 25 12.71 -45.06 -2.64
C HIS A 25 13.66 -44.73 -1.47
N ARG A 26 14.72 -45.52 -1.28
CA ARG A 26 15.77 -45.22 -0.29
C ARG A 26 16.60 -43.99 -0.66
N ALA A 27 16.94 -43.82 -1.95
CA ALA A 27 17.65 -42.64 -2.44
C ALA A 27 16.81 -41.37 -2.31
N ALA A 28 15.52 -41.42 -2.67
CA ALA A 28 14.60 -40.30 -2.50
C ALA A 28 14.51 -39.85 -1.03
N ARG A 29 14.29 -40.78 -0.09
CA ARG A 29 14.28 -40.47 1.36
C ARG A 29 15.62 -40.00 1.92
N HIS A 30 16.73 -40.25 1.24
CA HIS A 30 18.04 -39.70 1.62
C HIS A 30 18.12 -38.22 1.21
N ALA A 31 17.84 -37.94 -0.07
CA ALA A 31 17.83 -36.59 -0.61
C ALA A 31 16.79 -35.67 0.07
N GLU A 32 15.63 -36.19 0.45
CA GLU A 32 14.62 -35.47 1.26
C GLU A 32 15.19 -35.02 2.63
N ARG A 33 15.94 -35.91 3.31
CA ARG A 33 16.55 -35.62 4.61
C ARG A 33 17.71 -34.64 4.49
N GLU A 34 18.54 -34.78 3.46
CA GLU A 34 19.63 -33.84 3.17
C GLU A 34 19.07 -32.45 2.82
N ALA A 35 18.01 -32.38 2.01
CA ALA A 35 17.32 -31.13 1.69
C ALA A 35 16.67 -30.49 2.94
N GLN A 36 16.09 -31.29 3.85
CA GLN A 36 15.57 -30.80 5.13
C GLN A 36 16.69 -30.26 6.04
N ALA A 37 17.81 -31.00 6.17
CA ALA A 37 18.96 -30.57 6.96
C ALA A 37 19.58 -29.27 6.42
N HIS A 38 19.75 -29.15 5.09
CA HIS A 38 20.26 -27.92 4.47
C HIS A 38 19.30 -26.73 4.57
N ARG A 39 17.97 -26.96 4.61
CA ARG A 39 16.99 -25.89 4.89
C ARG A 39 17.08 -25.43 6.34
N ALA A 40 17.03 -26.35 7.31
CA ALA A 40 17.17 -26.01 8.72
C ALA A 40 18.50 -25.30 9.03
N GLN A 41 19.61 -25.72 8.41
CA GLN A 41 20.91 -25.05 8.58
C GLN A 41 20.98 -23.68 7.90
N ARG A 42 20.26 -23.47 6.78
CA ARG A 42 20.08 -22.13 6.20
C ARG A 42 19.24 -21.24 7.10
N GLU A 43 18.10 -21.73 7.59
CA GLU A 43 17.24 -21.02 8.53
C GLU A 43 17.98 -20.64 9.83
N GLU A 44 18.82 -21.52 10.37
CA GLU A 44 19.71 -21.23 11.51
C GLU A 44 20.80 -20.19 11.16
N THR A 45 21.37 -20.25 9.95
CA THR A 45 22.42 -19.33 9.51
C THR A 45 21.87 -17.94 9.20
N GLU A 46 20.73 -17.85 8.51
CA GLU A 46 19.98 -16.62 8.24
C GLU A 46 19.43 -16.02 9.54
N GLY A 47 18.99 -16.85 10.49
CA GLY A 47 18.64 -16.45 11.85
C GLY A 47 19.83 -15.87 12.63
N ARG A 48 21.01 -16.52 12.57
CA ARG A 48 22.25 -15.99 13.16
C ARG A 48 22.69 -14.69 12.52
N LEU A 49 22.66 -14.58 11.19
CA LEU A 49 23.01 -13.35 10.47
C LEU A 49 22.04 -12.22 10.81
N GLY A 50 20.73 -12.51 10.90
CA GLY A 50 19.71 -11.56 11.36
C GLY A 50 19.85 -11.14 12.83
N ALA A 51 20.50 -11.94 13.67
CA ALA A 51 20.78 -11.64 15.07
C ALA A 51 22.10 -10.85 15.29
N ILE A 52 23.01 -10.84 14.30
CA ILE A 52 24.35 -10.23 14.42
C ILE A 52 24.33 -8.69 14.45
N ALA A 53 23.22 -8.06 14.03
CA ALA A 53 22.98 -6.63 14.20
C ALA A 53 21.62 -6.36 14.84
N ALA A 54 21.54 -6.47 16.16
CA ALA A 54 20.46 -5.86 16.97
C ALA A 54 20.67 -4.34 17.20
N ILE A 55 21.85 -3.84 16.82
CA ILE A 55 22.34 -2.49 17.09
C ILE A 55 22.44 -1.69 15.78
N ASP A 56 22.15 -0.39 15.84
CA ASP A 56 22.44 0.57 14.76
C ASP A 56 23.93 0.94 14.77
N ALA A 57 24.62 0.73 13.65
CA ALA A 57 26.07 0.92 13.54
C ALA A 57 26.52 2.38 13.72
N GLN A 58 25.63 3.34 13.47
CA GLN A 58 25.95 4.77 13.57
C GLN A 58 25.81 5.32 15.00
N THR A 59 24.87 4.80 15.78
CA THR A 59 24.50 5.35 17.10
C THR A 59 24.79 4.43 18.28
N GLY A 60 25.03 3.14 18.06
CA GLY A 60 25.23 2.15 19.14
C GLY A 60 23.95 1.79 19.91
N LEU A 61 22.79 2.31 19.49
CA LEU A 61 21.48 2.02 20.07
C LEU A 61 20.87 0.74 19.49
N LEU A 62 19.77 0.25 20.06
CA LEU A 62 18.95 -0.76 19.38
C LEU A 62 18.48 -0.23 18.01
N ASN A 63 18.41 -1.09 16.99
CA ASN A 63 17.79 -0.73 15.71
C ASN A 63 16.28 -1.02 15.69
N HIS A 64 15.58 -0.54 14.66
CA HIS A 64 14.14 -0.75 14.43
C HIS A 64 13.66 -2.18 14.71
N ARG A 65 14.35 -3.22 14.19
CA ARG A 65 13.95 -4.62 14.39
C ARG A 65 14.06 -5.03 15.86
N ALA A 66 15.18 -4.72 16.51
CA ALA A 66 15.39 -5.05 17.91
C ALA A 66 14.46 -4.26 18.84
N PHE A 67 14.13 -3.01 18.50
CA PHE A 67 13.14 -2.19 19.21
C PHE A 67 11.75 -2.83 19.20
N HIS A 68 11.22 -3.21 18.03
CA HIS A 68 9.87 -3.78 17.95
C HIS A 68 9.78 -5.13 18.69
N GLN A 69 10.76 -6.01 18.52
CA GLN A 69 10.84 -7.26 19.29
C GLN A 69 10.88 -7.00 20.81
N ARG A 70 11.66 -6.01 21.25
CA ARG A 70 11.74 -5.61 22.66
C ARG A 70 10.43 -4.99 23.18
N LEU A 71 9.70 -4.27 22.33
CA LEU A 71 8.41 -3.69 22.70
C LEU A 71 7.34 -4.78 22.88
N GLU A 72 7.34 -5.82 22.06
CA GLU A 72 6.48 -7.00 22.24
C GLU A 72 6.79 -7.72 23.56
N ASP A 73 8.08 -7.96 23.86
CA ASP A 73 8.54 -8.54 25.14
C ASP A 73 8.06 -7.74 26.35
N GLU A 74 8.25 -6.41 26.35
CA GLU A 74 7.92 -5.56 27.50
C GLU A 74 6.42 -5.27 27.61
N VAL A 75 5.65 -5.18 26.51
CA VAL A 75 4.17 -5.19 26.57
C VAL A 75 3.68 -6.50 27.19
N GLY A 76 4.24 -7.62 26.78
CA GLY A 76 3.95 -8.92 27.39
C GLY A 76 4.29 -8.96 28.89
N ARG A 77 5.41 -8.35 29.31
CA ARG A 77 5.79 -8.24 30.73
C ARG A 77 4.82 -7.35 31.51
N ALA A 78 4.50 -6.17 30.98
CA ALA A 78 3.67 -5.17 31.62
C ALA A 78 2.25 -5.72 31.88
N LEU A 79 1.63 -6.34 30.86
CA LEU A 79 0.31 -6.97 30.99
C LEU A 79 0.30 -8.13 31.99
N ARG A 80 1.35 -8.98 32.04
CA ARG A 80 1.44 -10.11 32.99
C ARG A 80 1.65 -9.70 34.45
N HIS A 81 2.02 -8.44 34.72
CA HIS A 81 2.37 -7.96 36.05
C HIS A 81 1.61 -6.68 36.43
N GLU A 82 0.57 -6.32 35.68
CA GLU A 82 -0.27 -5.11 35.87
C GLU A 82 0.55 -3.82 36.06
N ARG A 83 1.66 -3.71 35.32
CA ARG A 83 2.60 -2.58 35.44
C ARG A 83 2.39 -1.54 34.34
N PRO A 84 2.60 -0.25 34.65
CA PRO A 84 2.59 0.78 33.62
C PRO A 84 3.79 0.61 32.68
N LEU A 85 3.55 0.88 31.40
CA LEU A 85 4.54 0.89 30.33
C LEU A 85 4.16 2.02 29.38
N SER A 86 5.16 2.74 28.88
CA SER A 86 4.96 3.78 27.87
C SER A 86 6.03 3.73 26.78
N VAL A 87 5.70 4.28 25.62
CA VAL A 87 6.62 4.50 24.51
C VAL A 87 6.74 5.99 24.24
N VAL A 88 7.97 6.44 23.96
CA VAL A 88 8.27 7.75 23.40
C VAL A 88 8.87 7.54 22.01
N VAL A 89 8.41 8.28 21.02
CA VAL A 89 9.06 8.40 19.69
C VAL A 89 9.50 9.85 19.53
N LEU A 90 10.72 10.06 19.01
CA LEU A 90 11.40 11.35 18.89
C LEU A 90 11.96 11.53 17.49
N ASP A 91 12.03 12.78 17.03
CA ASP A 91 12.56 13.18 15.72
C ASP A 91 13.49 14.39 15.86
N LEU A 92 14.60 14.41 15.11
CA LEU A 92 15.51 15.54 15.08
C LEU A 92 14.96 16.66 14.16
N ASP A 93 14.50 17.75 14.76
CA ASP A 93 13.81 18.83 14.03
C ASP A 93 14.69 19.39 12.90
N HIS A 94 14.14 19.40 11.68
CA HIS A 94 14.79 19.91 10.47
C HIS A 94 16.12 19.21 10.10
N PHE A 95 16.36 17.98 10.54
CA PHE A 95 17.62 17.25 10.30
C PHE A 95 17.97 17.10 8.81
N LYS A 96 17.00 16.95 7.90
CA LYS A 96 17.26 17.08 6.46
C LYS A 96 18.00 18.38 6.09
N ALA A 97 17.60 19.53 6.62
CA ALA A 97 18.27 20.81 6.32
C ALA A 97 19.70 20.88 6.88
N ILE A 98 20.03 20.07 7.89
CA ILE A 98 21.40 19.88 8.37
C ILE A 98 22.23 19.11 7.35
N ASN A 99 21.70 17.98 6.82
CA ASN A 99 22.37 17.23 5.75
C ASN A 99 22.55 18.07 4.48
N ASP A 100 21.51 18.78 4.04
CA ASP A 100 21.52 19.60 2.83
C ASP A 100 22.52 20.78 2.92
N ARG A 101 22.85 21.26 4.15
CA ARG A 101 23.75 22.40 4.40
C ARG A 101 25.17 22.02 4.82
N HIS A 102 25.34 20.93 5.58
CA HIS A 102 26.60 20.53 6.21
C HIS A 102 27.11 19.16 5.72
N GLY A 103 26.32 18.44 4.91
CA GLY A 103 26.63 17.13 4.38
C GLY A 103 26.35 15.98 5.36
N HIS A 104 26.15 14.78 4.81
CA HIS A 104 25.87 13.57 5.61
C HIS A 104 26.88 13.30 6.75
N PRO A 105 28.21 13.46 6.58
CA PRO A 105 29.15 13.26 7.69
C PRO A 105 28.97 14.21 8.89
N ALA A 106 28.30 15.36 8.71
CA ALA A 106 27.90 16.21 9.82
C ALA A 106 26.61 15.69 10.49
N GLY A 107 25.61 15.30 9.69
CA GLY A 107 24.39 14.64 10.19
C GLY A 107 24.69 13.35 10.95
N ASP A 108 25.61 12.53 10.47
CA ASP A 108 26.12 11.30 11.08
C ASP A 108 26.71 11.55 12.48
N ARG A 109 27.43 12.66 12.66
CA ARG A 109 27.96 13.10 13.97
C ARG A 109 26.84 13.61 14.88
N VAL A 110 25.88 14.35 14.34
CA VAL A 110 24.70 14.83 15.08
C VAL A 110 23.84 13.66 15.58
N LEU A 111 23.64 12.62 14.78
CA LEU A 111 22.93 11.40 15.19
C LEU A 111 23.64 10.67 16.33
N ALA A 112 24.96 10.48 16.23
CA ALA A 112 25.76 9.84 17.27
C ALA A 112 25.78 10.65 18.58
N GLU A 113 25.88 11.99 18.49
CA GLU A 113 25.80 12.85 19.66
C GLU A 113 24.39 12.89 20.26
N ALA A 114 23.33 12.91 19.45
CA ALA A 114 21.94 12.86 19.92
C ALA A 114 21.67 11.54 20.66
N ALA A 115 22.11 10.41 20.10
CA ALA A 115 22.05 9.11 20.75
C ALA A 115 22.77 9.11 22.12
N ALA A 116 23.99 9.63 22.19
CA ALA A 116 24.74 9.74 23.45
C ALA A 116 24.03 10.63 24.48
N ARG A 117 23.43 11.75 24.05
CA ARG A 117 22.63 12.64 24.90
C ARG A 117 21.35 11.95 25.43
N ILE A 118 20.66 11.16 24.61
CA ILE A 118 19.47 10.38 25.00
C ILE A 118 19.85 9.29 26.01
N THR A 119 20.87 8.49 25.71
CA THR A 119 21.34 7.38 26.58
C THR A 119 21.83 7.88 27.94
N ALA A 120 22.39 9.09 28.03
CA ALA A 120 22.81 9.69 29.30
C ALA A 120 21.64 10.12 30.21
N ILE A 121 20.39 10.09 29.72
CA ILE A 121 19.17 10.50 30.44
C ILE A 121 18.23 9.32 30.68
N ALA A 122 18.30 8.30 29.82
CA ALA A 122 17.62 7.03 29.98
C ALA A 122 18.08 6.31 31.27
N ARG A 123 17.14 5.65 31.94
CA ARG A 123 17.38 4.93 33.20
C ARG A 123 17.72 3.46 32.97
N VAL A 124 18.31 2.83 33.98
CA VAL A 124 18.53 1.37 33.99
C VAL A 124 17.18 0.66 33.85
N GLY A 125 17.00 -0.09 32.75
CA GLY A 125 15.77 -0.80 32.40
C GLY A 125 14.93 -0.13 31.31
N GLU A 126 15.18 1.14 30.99
CA GLU A 126 14.63 1.79 29.80
C GLU A 126 15.43 1.37 28.55
N HIS A 127 14.76 1.08 27.44
CA HIS A 127 15.42 0.60 26.21
C HIS A 127 15.39 1.70 25.14
N VAL A 128 16.56 2.10 24.65
CA VAL A 128 16.72 3.20 23.68
C VAL A 128 17.08 2.65 22.29
N ALA A 129 16.42 3.18 21.26
CA ALA A 129 16.58 2.75 19.88
C ALA A 129 16.69 3.92 18.89
N ARG A 130 17.32 3.66 17.75
CA ARG A 130 17.12 4.39 16.50
C ARG A 130 16.18 3.57 15.61
N VAL A 131 15.04 4.16 15.25
CA VAL A 131 13.97 3.48 14.49
C VAL A 131 13.90 3.93 13.04
N GLY A 132 14.33 5.16 12.74
CA GLY A 132 14.32 5.73 11.39
C GLY A 132 15.60 6.49 11.03
N GLY A 133 15.53 7.29 9.96
CA GLY A 133 16.66 8.10 9.48
C GLY A 133 17.13 9.12 10.52
N GLU A 134 16.20 9.94 10.99
CA GLU A 134 16.39 10.95 12.05
C GLU A 134 15.51 10.68 13.29
N GLU A 135 14.97 9.47 13.39
CA GLU A 135 13.95 9.09 14.38
C GLU A 135 14.48 8.08 15.41
N PHE A 136 14.19 8.36 16.68
CA PHE A 136 14.59 7.59 17.86
C PHE A 136 13.34 7.15 18.63
N ALA A 137 13.44 6.06 19.39
CA ALA A 137 12.36 5.62 20.27
C ALA A 137 12.88 5.10 21.60
N LEU A 138 12.08 5.28 22.66
CA LEU A 138 12.34 4.74 23.98
C LEU A 138 11.16 3.88 24.44
N ILE A 139 11.48 2.73 25.02
CA ILE A 139 10.57 1.89 25.78
C ILE A 139 10.81 2.20 27.25
N LEU A 140 9.76 2.60 27.98
CA LEU A 140 9.83 3.02 29.38
C LEU A 140 8.99 2.08 30.26
N PRO A 141 9.55 0.93 30.71
CA PRO A 141 8.92 0.09 31.72
C PRO A 141 8.74 0.84 33.05
N ASP A 142 7.74 0.43 33.83
CA ASP A 142 7.38 1.02 35.13
C ASP A 142 7.03 2.53 35.05
N ALA A 143 6.68 3.06 33.85
CA ALA A 143 6.35 4.45 33.61
C ALA A 143 4.96 4.63 32.97
N ASP A 144 4.10 5.44 33.60
CA ASP A 144 2.82 5.87 33.03
C ASP A 144 3.00 7.02 32.02
N GLY A 145 1.91 7.41 31.36
CA GLY A 145 1.93 8.47 30.35
C GLY A 145 2.32 9.87 30.88
N VAL A 146 2.24 10.13 32.19
CA VAL A 146 2.72 11.40 32.81
C VAL A 146 4.22 11.32 33.06
N GLY A 147 4.70 10.21 33.64
CA GLY A 147 6.12 9.95 33.84
C GLY A 147 6.91 9.89 32.54
N ALA A 148 6.33 9.30 31.50
CA ALA A 148 6.87 9.24 30.15
C ALA A 148 6.89 10.60 29.44
N PHE A 149 5.83 11.42 29.58
CA PHE A 149 5.83 12.80 29.09
C PHE A 149 6.92 13.63 29.77
N ALA A 150 7.05 13.50 31.10
CA ALA A 150 8.13 14.14 31.84
C ALA A 150 9.53 13.62 31.47
N ALA A 151 9.65 12.39 30.94
CA ALA A 151 10.92 11.87 30.40
C ALA A 151 11.24 12.45 29.03
N ALA A 152 10.27 12.48 28.11
CA ALA A 152 10.38 13.11 26.80
C ALA A 152 10.76 14.60 26.89
N GLU A 153 10.15 15.35 27.81
CA GLU A 153 10.50 16.75 28.04
C GLU A 153 11.92 16.94 28.58
N ARG A 154 12.40 16.08 29.49
CA ARG A 154 13.82 16.11 29.92
C ARG A 154 14.78 15.84 28.77
N LEU A 155 14.46 14.86 27.91
CA LEU A 155 15.24 14.53 26.72
C LEU A 155 15.31 15.73 25.77
N ARG A 156 14.16 16.31 25.42
CA ARG A 156 14.06 17.47 24.53
C ARG A 156 14.87 18.66 25.05
N GLN A 157 14.67 19.02 26.31
CA GLN A 157 15.37 20.14 26.94
C GLN A 157 16.88 19.92 26.95
N ALA A 158 17.36 18.71 27.26
CA ALA A 158 18.79 18.41 27.31
C ALA A 158 19.46 18.28 25.92
N ILE A 159 18.70 17.92 24.88
CA ILE A 159 19.17 17.99 23.48
C ILE A 159 19.33 19.46 23.07
N ALA A 160 18.36 20.32 23.38
CA ALA A 160 18.43 21.75 23.06
C ALA A 160 19.43 22.55 23.94
N ALA A 161 19.71 22.10 25.17
CA ALA A 161 20.50 22.84 26.17
C ALA A 161 21.99 23.08 25.81
N ARG A 162 22.53 22.38 24.81
CA ARG A 162 23.90 22.58 24.33
C ARG A 162 23.91 22.56 22.79
N PRO A 163 24.62 23.47 22.11
CA PRO A 163 24.79 23.37 20.67
C PRO A 163 25.49 22.06 20.31
N PHE A 164 25.20 21.54 19.13
CA PHE A 164 25.95 20.48 18.47
C PHE A 164 27.08 21.13 17.65
N ALA A 165 28.19 20.43 17.49
CA ALA A 165 29.32 20.92 16.70
C ALA A 165 28.90 21.22 15.24
N GLU A 166 29.45 22.30 14.67
CA GLU A 166 29.23 22.78 13.28
C GLU A 166 27.80 23.24 12.93
N VAL A 167 26.76 22.67 13.54
CA VAL A 167 25.35 22.87 13.16
C VAL A 167 24.58 23.82 14.10
N GLY A 168 25.02 23.98 15.36
CA GLY A 168 24.40 24.87 16.33
C GLY A 168 23.33 24.21 17.20
N THR A 169 22.33 24.97 17.64
CA THR A 169 21.24 24.43 18.47
C THR A 169 20.30 23.56 17.63
N LEU A 170 20.10 22.33 18.07
CA LEU A 170 19.13 21.39 17.52
C LEU A 170 17.99 21.18 18.52
N THR A 171 16.76 21.05 18.03
CA THR A 171 15.59 20.71 18.83
C THR A 171 15.05 19.34 18.42
N VAL A 172 14.14 18.80 19.22
CA VAL A 172 13.39 17.58 18.88
C VAL A 172 11.91 17.78 19.16
N SER A 173 11.07 17.18 18.32
CA SER A 173 9.69 16.91 18.67
C SER A 173 9.55 15.48 19.18
N ALA A 174 8.56 15.25 20.05
CA ALA A 174 8.34 13.98 20.73
C ALA A 174 6.85 13.62 20.82
N GLY A 175 6.55 12.35 20.63
CA GLY A 175 5.23 11.77 20.82
C GLY A 175 5.26 10.66 21.87
N VAL A 176 4.28 10.67 22.78
CA VAL A 176 4.24 9.75 23.93
C VAL A 176 2.90 9.02 23.98
N CYS A 177 2.93 7.69 24.12
CA CYS A 177 1.72 6.90 24.39
C CYS A 177 1.95 5.93 25.55
N ALA A 178 0.92 5.70 26.35
CA ALA A 178 0.92 4.70 27.43
C ALA A 178 0.22 3.41 26.98
N LEU A 179 0.62 2.27 27.54
CA LEU A 179 -0.04 0.98 27.31
C LEU A 179 -1.51 0.99 27.79
N SER A 180 -1.85 1.82 28.78
CA SER A 180 -3.24 2.05 29.21
C SER A 180 -4.14 2.69 28.15
N THR A 181 -3.58 3.14 27.02
CA THR A 181 -4.29 3.72 25.87
C THR A 181 -4.11 2.92 24.58
N ALA A 182 -3.57 1.70 24.62
CA ALA A 182 -3.26 0.88 23.44
C ALA A 182 -3.50 -0.61 23.66
N GLY A 183 -4.09 -1.32 22.70
CA GLY A 183 -4.36 -2.76 22.82
C GLY A 183 -3.19 -3.70 22.49
N SER A 184 -2.08 -3.18 21.95
CA SER A 184 -0.93 -3.98 21.49
C SER A 184 0.36 -3.17 21.38
N ALA A 185 1.51 -3.84 21.22
CA ALA A 185 2.80 -3.21 20.92
C ALA A 185 2.77 -2.35 19.63
N THR A 186 2.19 -2.90 18.56
CA THR A 186 2.02 -2.20 17.28
C THR A 186 1.17 -0.94 17.43
N GLU A 187 0.08 -1.01 18.20
CA GLU A 187 -0.75 0.16 18.47
C GLU A 187 -0.07 1.17 19.39
N LEU A 188 0.62 0.72 20.44
CA LEU A 188 1.34 1.58 21.38
C LEU A 188 2.40 2.43 20.66
N TYR A 189 3.15 1.83 19.72
CA TYR A 189 4.06 2.57 18.85
C TYR A 189 3.31 3.52 17.91
N ARG A 190 2.30 3.03 17.18
CA ARG A 190 1.48 3.83 16.25
C ARG A 190 0.88 5.07 16.92
N LEU A 191 0.39 4.96 18.15
CA LEU A 191 -0.22 6.08 18.87
C LEU A 191 0.81 7.08 19.40
N ALA A 192 2.01 6.63 19.75
CA ALA A 192 3.12 7.53 20.05
C ALA A 192 3.60 8.29 18.80
N ASP A 193 3.70 7.61 17.64
CA ASP A 193 3.97 8.23 16.34
C ASP A 193 2.91 9.28 15.93
N VAL A 194 1.61 8.99 16.14
CA VAL A 194 0.53 9.97 15.93
C VAL A 194 0.72 11.24 16.78
N ALA A 195 1.19 11.11 18.02
CA ALA A 195 1.52 12.27 18.85
C ALA A 195 2.80 12.99 18.39
N LEU A 196 3.80 12.28 17.88
CA LEU A 196 5.00 12.88 17.30
C LEU A 196 4.66 13.70 16.05
N TYR A 197 3.75 13.21 15.21
CA TYR A 197 3.23 13.96 14.07
C TYR A 197 2.56 15.28 14.50
N TRP A 198 1.72 15.28 15.54
CA TRP A 198 1.15 16.52 16.08
C TRP A 198 2.23 17.50 16.60
N ALA A 199 3.28 16.97 17.26
CA ALA A 199 4.42 17.76 17.67
C ALA A 199 5.25 18.33 16.49
N LYS A 200 5.34 17.62 15.36
CA LYS A 200 5.96 18.11 14.12
C LYS A 200 5.12 19.20 13.44
N ASP A 201 3.80 19.13 13.55
CA ASP A 201 2.85 20.05 12.93
C ASP A 201 2.68 21.36 13.72
N HIS A 202 2.45 21.27 15.04
CA HIS A 202 2.10 22.41 15.90
C HIS A 202 3.29 23.33 16.29
N GLY A 203 4.34 23.38 15.46
CA GLY A 203 5.46 24.32 15.59
C GLY A 203 6.82 23.73 15.91
N ARG A 204 6.94 22.40 16.08
CA ARG A 204 8.18 21.67 16.45
C ARG A 204 8.71 22.02 17.85
N ASN A 205 9.81 21.39 18.25
CA ASN A 205 10.44 21.58 19.56
C ASN A 205 9.47 21.39 20.73
N MET A 206 8.62 20.36 20.69
CA MET A 206 7.61 20.11 21.72
C MET A 206 7.29 18.63 21.91
N THR A 207 6.73 18.29 23.07
CA THR A 207 6.21 16.94 23.35
C THR A 207 4.68 16.97 23.28
N PHE A 208 4.07 15.99 22.61
CA PHE A 208 2.65 15.65 22.77
C PHE A 208 2.49 14.28 23.45
N ARG A 209 1.44 14.16 24.27
CA ARG A 209 1.00 12.86 24.80
C ARG A 209 -0.30 12.46 24.10
N TYR A 210 -0.33 11.28 23.50
CA TYR A 210 -1.55 10.70 22.98
C TYR A 210 -2.56 10.46 24.11
N THR A 211 -3.79 10.89 23.88
CA THR A 211 -4.98 10.59 24.69
C THR A 211 -6.17 10.50 23.73
N PRO A 212 -7.15 9.60 23.94
CA PRO A 212 -8.31 9.45 23.07
C PRO A 212 -9.09 10.76 22.83
N GLU A 213 -9.12 11.64 23.83
CA GLU A 213 -9.82 12.93 23.80
C GLU A 213 -9.16 13.88 22.79
N VAL A 214 -7.85 14.11 22.91
CA VAL A 214 -7.03 14.88 21.95
C VAL A 214 -7.06 14.25 20.55
N ALA A 215 -7.15 12.92 20.46
CA ALA A 215 -7.28 12.24 19.18
C ALA A 215 -8.60 12.56 18.46
N ALA A 216 -9.72 12.63 19.20
CA ALA A 216 -11.01 13.00 18.64
C ALA A 216 -11.06 14.47 18.19
N GLU A 217 -10.38 15.38 18.92
CA GLU A 217 -10.27 16.80 18.54
C GLU A 217 -9.38 17.03 17.31
N LEU A 218 -8.30 16.25 17.14
CA LEU A 218 -7.32 16.43 16.06
C LEU A 218 -7.53 15.50 14.84
N GLN A 219 -8.34 14.44 14.94
CA GLN A 219 -8.74 13.61 13.78
C GLN A 219 -9.27 14.42 12.59
N PRO A 220 -10.15 15.43 12.77
CA PRO A 220 -10.64 16.28 11.69
C PRO A 220 -9.55 17.08 10.96
N GLN A 221 -8.34 17.24 11.51
CA GLN A 221 -7.20 17.84 10.81
C GLN A 221 -6.41 16.78 10.04
N ARG A 222 -6.06 15.65 10.69
CA ARG A 222 -5.29 14.56 10.03
C ARG A 222 -5.94 14.06 8.75
N GLU A 223 -7.27 13.98 8.72
CA GLU A 223 -8.02 13.65 7.50
C GLU A 223 -7.93 14.74 6.42
N ARG A 224 -7.90 16.01 6.79
CA ARG A 224 -7.79 17.14 5.84
C ARG A 224 -6.39 17.26 5.25
N ASP A 225 -5.36 17.13 6.08
CA ASP A 225 -3.97 17.30 5.66
C ASP A 225 -3.49 16.06 4.87
N GLY A 226 -3.84 14.87 5.34
CA GLY A 226 -3.64 13.62 4.59
C GLY A 226 -4.43 13.58 3.28
N ALA A 227 -5.68 14.07 3.26
CA ALA A 227 -6.43 14.22 2.02
C ALA A 227 -5.88 15.33 1.13
N SER A 228 -5.26 16.38 1.66
CA SER A 228 -4.62 17.45 0.88
C SER A 228 -3.43 16.93 0.08
N ASP A 229 -2.53 16.16 0.71
CA ASP A 229 -1.41 15.54 0.01
C ASP A 229 -1.86 14.40 -0.92
N ARG A 230 -2.82 13.55 -0.51
CA ARG A 230 -3.42 12.54 -1.41
C ARG A 230 -4.10 13.21 -2.61
N ALA A 231 -4.81 14.32 -2.42
CA ALA A 231 -5.46 15.06 -3.50
C ALA A 231 -4.45 15.76 -4.42
N ARG A 232 -3.35 16.31 -3.88
CA ARG A 232 -2.22 16.81 -4.70
C ARG A 232 -1.60 15.71 -5.54
N ALA A 233 -1.35 14.54 -4.96
CA ALA A 233 -0.78 13.40 -5.67
C ALA A 233 -1.75 12.87 -6.74
N LEU A 234 -3.04 12.72 -6.41
CA LEU A 234 -4.08 12.30 -7.34
C LEU A 234 -4.29 13.30 -8.48
N ALA A 235 -4.29 14.61 -8.19
CA ALA A 235 -4.34 15.66 -9.20
C ALA A 235 -3.11 15.64 -10.13
N SER A 236 -1.94 15.28 -9.61
CA SER A 236 -0.71 15.13 -10.40
C SER A 236 -0.77 13.91 -11.31
N LEU A 237 -1.24 12.76 -10.82
CA LEU A 237 -1.49 11.56 -11.63
C LEU A 237 -2.55 11.82 -12.72
N ARG A 238 -3.63 12.51 -12.36
CA ARG A 238 -4.67 12.93 -13.32
C ARG A 238 -4.13 13.89 -14.37
N ALA A 239 -3.25 14.82 -14.01
CA ALA A 239 -2.61 15.72 -14.98
C ALA A 239 -1.74 14.94 -15.98
N LEU A 240 -1.00 13.93 -15.52
CA LEU A 240 -0.26 13.02 -16.41
C LEU A 240 -1.19 12.22 -17.34
N GLY A 241 -2.31 11.69 -16.82
CA GLY A 241 -3.33 11.02 -17.64
C GLY A 241 -3.92 11.97 -18.70
N THR A 242 -4.29 13.19 -18.29
CA THR A 242 -4.84 14.23 -19.19
C THR A 242 -3.84 14.59 -20.30
N LEU A 243 -2.54 14.72 -19.99
CA LEU A 243 -1.48 14.99 -20.96
C LEU A 243 -1.21 13.85 -21.97
N VAL A 244 -1.72 12.64 -21.70
CA VAL A 244 -1.70 11.52 -22.66
C VAL A 244 -3.00 11.45 -23.44
N ASP A 245 -4.14 11.65 -22.77
CA ASP A 245 -5.46 11.76 -23.38
C ASP A 245 -5.55 12.92 -24.39
N ASP A 246 -4.89 14.05 -24.14
CA ASP A 246 -4.82 15.21 -25.04
C ASP A 246 -3.95 14.95 -26.29
N ARG A 247 -3.09 13.92 -26.30
CA ARG A 247 -2.41 13.47 -27.54
C ARG A 247 -3.37 12.76 -28.49
N HIS A 248 -4.49 12.26 -27.98
CA HIS A 248 -5.51 11.59 -28.77
C HIS A 248 -6.70 12.55 -29.04
N PRO A 249 -7.07 12.85 -30.31
CA PRO A 249 -8.02 13.94 -30.63
C PRO A 249 -9.49 13.80 -30.19
N SER A 250 -9.84 12.90 -29.25
CA SER A 250 -11.24 12.58 -28.90
C SER A 250 -11.50 12.40 -27.41
N THR A 251 -10.64 12.93 -26.54
CA THR A 251 -10.55 12.49 -25.13
C THR A 251 -10.59 13.62 -24.09
N VAL A 252 -10.70 14.89 -24.52
CA VAL A 252 -10.80 16.05 -23.62
C VAL A 252 -11.93 15.86 -22.60
N GLY A 253 -11.58 15.84 -21.32
CA GLY A 253 -12.52 15.66 -20.20
C GLY A 253 -13.11 14.25 -20.03
N HIS A 254 -12.61 13.24 -20.75
CA HIS A 254 -13.09 11.85 -20.70
C HIS A 254 -13.09 11.28 -19.27
N ALA A 255 -11.93 11.28 -18.61
CA ALA A 255 -11.78 10.74 -17.25
C ALA A 255 -12.76 11.35 -16.21
N GLU A 256 -13.14 12.64 -16.35
CA GLU A 256 -14.15 13.26 -15.49
C GLU A 256 -15.57 12.73 -15.74
N ARG A 257 -15.96 12.52 -17.01
CA ARG A 257 -17.28 11.99 -17.36
C ARG A 257 -17.42 10.53 -16.91
N VAL A 258 -16.37 9.73 -17.13
CA VAL A 258 -16.27 8.35 -16.63
C VAL A 258 -16.34 8.32 -15.10
N ALA A 259 -15.54 9.15 -14.42
CA ALA A 259 -15.51 9.19 -12.96
C ALA A 259 -16.84 9.65 -12.34
N ALA A 260 -17.49 10.66 -12.92
CA ALA A 260 -18.82 11.09 -12.49
C ALA A 260 -19.88 9.99 -12.65
N LEU A 261 -19.86 9.24 -13.76
CA LEU A 261 -20.79 8.14 -13.99
C LEU A 261 -20.52 6.94 -13.08
N ALA A 262 -19.26 6.50 -12.94
CA ALA A 262 -18.88 5.42 -12.03
C ALA A 262 -19.29 5.72 -10.58
N HIS A 263 -19.09 6.97 -10.12
CA HIS A 263 -19.54 7.43 -8.81
C HIS A 263 -21.06 7.31 -8.62
N ALA A 264 -21.86 7.76 -9.60
CA ALA A 264 -23.32 7.66 -9.51
C ALA A 264 -23.83 6.21 -9.58
N LEU A 265 -23.17 5.36 -10.37
CA LEU A 265 -23.48 3.92 -10.43
C LEU A 265 -23.21 3.24 -9.08
N ALA A 266 -22.12 3.58 -8.38
CA ALA A 266 -21.83 3.08 -7.03
C ALA A 266 -22.87 3.54 -6.00
N LEU A 267 -23.31 4.81 -6.05
CA LEU A 267 -24.37 5.31 -5.18
C LEU A 267 -25.73 4.63 -5.47
N GLU A 268 -26.06 4.39 -6.76
CA GLU A 268 -27.26 3.64 -7.14
C GLU A 268 -27.17 2.16 -6.70
N ALA A 269 -25.96 1.60 -6.63
CA ALA A 269 -25.68 0.28 -6.08
C ALA A 269 -25.76 0.20 -4.54
N GLY A 270 -26.07 1.31 -3.85
CA GLY A 270 -26.17 1.37 -2.40
C GLY A 270 -24.82 1.38 -1.66
N TRP A 271 -23.72 1.75 -2.33
CA TRP A 271 -22.42 1.91 -1.69
C TRP A 271 -22.42 3.13 -0.75
N SER A 272 -21.54 3.13 0.26
CA SER A 272 -21.30 4.34 1.06
C SER A 272 -20.73 5.47 0.19
N PRO A 273 -21.00 6.75 0.54
CA PRO A 273 -20.42 7.89 -0.16
C PRO A 273 -18.90 7.81 -0.31
N ASP A 274 -18.20 7.29 0.70
CA ASP A 274 -16.74 7.18 0.72
C ASP A 274 -16.22 6.09 -0.22
N ARG A 275 -16.89 4.93 -0.30
CA ARG A 275 -16.53 3.88 -1.27
C ARG A 275 -16.84 4.33 -2.70
N ALA A 276 -17.96 5.05 -2.91
CA ALA A 276 -18.28 5.67 -4.19
C ALA A 276 -17.28 6.78 -4.57
N GLN A 277 -16.79 7.57 -3.62
CA GLN A 277 -15.74 8.57 -3.86
C GLN A 277 -14.40 7.90 -4.18
N ARG A 278 -14.03 6.81 -3.48
CA ARG A 278 -12.85 6.00 -3.84
C ARG A 278 -12.95 5.43 -5.26
N LEU A 279 -14.14 5.04 -5.73
CA LEU A 279 -14.31 4.65 -7.14
C LEU A 279 -14.14 5.84 -8.09
N ARG A 280 -14.61 7.03 -7.71
CA ARG A 280 -14.39 8.27 -8.48
C ARG A 280 -12.90 8.61 -8.59
N ASP A 281 -12.14 8.52 -7.49
CA ASP A 281 -10.70 8.74 -7.46
C ASP A 281 -9.97 7.78 -8.42
N ALA A 282 -10.32 6.48 -8.38
CA ALA A 282 -9.73 5.47 -9.24
C ALA A 282 -10.06 5.73 -10.73
N ALA A 283 -11.31 6.08 -11.02
CA ALA A 283 -11.77 6.42 -12.37
C ALA A 283 -11.11 7.67 -12.95
N LEU A 284 -10.70 8.65 -12.13
CA LEU A 284 -9.96 9.83 -12.60
C LEU A 284 -8.54 9.54 -13.10
N VAL A 285 -7.99 8.35 -12.81
CA VAL A 285 -6.62 7.95 -13.19
C VAL A 285 -6.53 6.55 -13.80
N HIS A 286 -7.65 5.93 -14.16
CA HIS A 286 -7.69 4.55 -14.68
C HIS A 286 -6.76 4.36 -15.89
N ASP A 287 -6.75 5.36 -16.76
CA ASP A 287 -5.98 5.43 -17.99
C ASP A 287 -4.52 5.91 -17.83
N VAL A 288 -4.06 6.26 -16.63
CA VAL A 288 -2.72 6.85 -16.41
C VAL A 288 -1.58 5.93 -16.88
N GLY A 289 -1.82 4.62 -17.01
CA GLY A 289 -0.87 3.67 -17.57
C GLY A 289 -0.54 3.90 -19.05
N LYS A 290 -1.37 4.66 -19.79
CA LYS A 290 -1.11 5.03 -21.19
C LYS A 290 0.20 5.81 -21.38
N VAL A 291 0.76 6.42 -20.32
CA VAL A 291 2.09 7.09 -20.34
C VAL A 291 3.23 6.15 -20.78
N ALA A 292 3.07 4.83 -20.67
CA ALA A 292 4.06 3.83 -21.06
C ALA A 292 3.84 3.23 -22.46
N LEU A 293 2.83 3.71 -23.20
CA LEU A 293 2.59 3.30 -24.58
C LEU A 293 3.55 4.02 -25.52
N ARG A 294 4.02 3.31 -26.55
CA ARG A 294 4.86 3.91 -27.60
C ARG A 294 4.02 4.90 -28.41
N GLU A 295 4.61 6.02 -28.80
CA GLU A 295 3.87 7.11 -29.46
C GLU A 295 3.29 6.67 -30.82
N GLU A 296 4.01 5.81 -31.54
CA GLU A 296 3.57 5.23 -32.82
C GLU A 296 2.35 4.31 -32.67
N VAL A 297 2.14 3.75 -31.47
CA VAL A 297 1.00 2.88 -31.13
C VAL A 297 -0.15 3.68 -30.53
N LEU A 298 0.16 4.65 -29.66
CA LEU A 298 -0.82 5.56 -29.04
C LEU A 298 -1.53 6.45 -30.08
N LEU A 299 -0.79 6.91 -31.09
CA LEU A 299 -1.32 7.72 -32.19
C LEU A 299 -1.79 6.88 -33.40
N LYS A 300 -1.77 5.54 -33.32
CA LYS A 300 -2.02 4.69 -34.49
C LYS A 300 -3.47 4.79 -34.94
N THR A 301 -3.65 5.20 -36.18
CA THR A 301 -4.95 5.36 -36.83
C THR A 301 -5.42 4.09 -37.57
N ALA A 302 -4.48 3.27 -38.07
CA ALA A 302 -4.80 1.96 -38.63
C ALA A 302 -5.19 0.95 -37.53
N GLN A 303 -5.76 -0.20 -37.93
CA GLN A 303 -5.98 -1.31 -36.98
C GLN A 303 -4.65 -1.74 -36.35
N LEU A 304 -4.67 -1.98 -35.03
CA LEU A 304 -3.54 -2.55 -34.30
C LEU A 304 -3.31 -4.02 -34.68
N ASP A 305 -2.05 -4.42 -34.81
CA ASP A 305 -1.69 -5.84 -34.95
C ASP A 305 -1.78 -6.60 -33.59
N SER A 306 -1.23 -7.81 -33.51
CA SER A 306 -1.25 -8.62 -32.28
C SER A 306 -0.40 -8.01 -31.16
N ASP A 307 0.75 -7.46 -31.50
CA ASP A 307 1.84 -7.12 -30.59
C ASP A 307 1.63 -5.69 -30.08
N GLU A 308 1.15 -4.81 -30.96
CA GLU A 308 0.62 -3.49 -30.60
C GLU A 308 -0.60 -3.59 -29.68
N ARG A 309 -1.52 -4.53 -29.96
CA ARG A 309 -2.68 -4.76 -29.09
C ARG A 309 -2.24 -5.28 -27.72
N ALA A 310 -1.32 -6.24 -27.68
CA ALA A 310 -0.74 -6.71 -26.42
C ALA A 310 -0.04 -5.58 -25.65
N HIS A 311 0.69 -4.69 -26.33
CA HIS A 311 1.33 -3.51 -25.72
C HIS A 311 0.29 -2.57 -25.13
N VAL A 312 -0.77 -2.23 -25.88
CA VAL A 312 -1.90 -1.41 -25.38
C VAL A 312 -2.56 -2.07 -24.17
N GLN A 313 -2.77 -3.38 -24.17
CA GLN A 313 -3.39 -4.09 -23.05
C GLN A 313 -2.59 -4.00 -21.73
N THR A 314 -1.29 -3.70 -21.77
CA THR A 314 -0.49 -3.51 -20.54
C THR A 314 -0.88 -2.27 -19.72
N HIS A 315 -1.55 -1.27 -20.33
CA HIS A 315 -1.76 0.02 -19.66
C HIS A 315 -2.57 -0.12 -18.35
N ALA A 316 -3.58 -1.00 -18.26
CA ALA A 316 -4.38 -1.16 -17.03
C ALA A 316 -3.52 -1.67 -15.85
N MET A 317 -2.59 -2.59 -16.12
CA MET A 317 -1.59 -3.06 -15.14
C MET A 317 -0.59 -1.96 -14.76
N ILE A 318 -0.11 -1.20 -15.75
CA ILE A 318 0.87 -0.12 -15.53
C ILE A 318 0.22 1.05 -14.76
N GLY A 319 -1.03 1.39 -15.06
CA GLY A 319 -1.80 2.43 -14.38
C GLY A 319 -2.03 2.11 -12.91
N ALA A 320 -2.44 0.87 -12.60
CA ALA A 320 -2.53 0.39 -11.23
C ALA A 320 -1.17 0.45 -10.51
N ARG A 321 -0.06 0.11 -11.18
CA ARG A 321 1.28 0.22 -10.60
C ARG A 321 1.74 1.67 -10.38
N ILE A 322 1.36 2.60 -11.26
CA ILE A 322 1.67 4.03 -11.12
C ILE A 322 0.87 4.64 -9.95
N ALA A 323 -0.40 4.25 -9.80
CA ALA A 323 -1.28 4.78 -8.78
C ALA A 323 -1.06 4.19 -7.37
N SER A 324 -0.23 3.15 -7.21
CA SER A 324 -0.07 2.40 -5.96
C SER A 324 0.61 3.13 -4.80
N SER A 325 1.08 4.37 -5.04
CA SER A 325 1.60 5.27 -4.00
C SER A 325 0.53 6.22 -3.44
N VAL A 326 -0.67 6.24 -4.04
CA VAL A 326 -1.75 7.20 -3.74
C VAL A 326 -3.07 6.47 -3.43
N LEU A 327 -3.33 5.34 -4.08
CA LEU A 327 -4.56 4.57 -4.02
C LEU A 327 -4.38 3.23 -3.29
N ASP A 328 -5.45 2.74 -2.67
CA ASP A 328 -5.46 1.47 -1.93
C ASP A 328 -5.68 0.23 -2.82
N GLU A 329 -5.43 -0.97 -2.29
CA GLU A 329 -5.48 -2.24 -3.04
C GLU A 329 -6.84 -2.53 -3.72
N GLU A 330 -7.96 -2.08 -3.15
CA GLU A 330 -9.27 -2.24 -3.78
C GLU A 330 -9.42 -1.28 -4.98
N GLN A 331 -8.99 -0.02 -4.82
CA GLN A 331 -8.90 0.93 -5.94
C GLN A 331 -7.96 0.45 -7.05
N LEU A 332 -6.81 -0.15 -6.71
CA LEU A 332 -5.87 -0.69 -7.69
C LEU A 332 -6.44 -1.89 -8.46
N ARG A 333 -7.23 -2.75 -7.82
CA ARG A 333 -7.94 -3.84 -8.49
C ARG A 333 -9.03 -3.32 -9.42
N TRP A 334 -9.72 -2.22 -9.07
CA TRP A 334 -10.64 -1.55 -9.99
C TRP A 334 -9.94 -1.00 -11.24
N ILE A 335 -8.77 -0.35 -11.08
CA ILE A 335 -7.97 0.13 -12.23
C ILE A 335 -7.42 -1.03 -13.05
N ARG A 336 -6.90 -2.10 -12.43
CA ARG A 336 -6.36 -3.25 -13.16
C ARG A 336 -7.44 -3.94 -14.00
N GLY A 337 -8.63 -4.14 -13.43
CA GLY A 337 -9.69 -4.94 -14.03
C GLY A 337 -10.69 -4.20 -14.94
N HIS A 338 -10.51 -2.90 -15.23
CA HIS A 338 -11.54 -2.12 -15.93
C HIS A 338 -11.76 -2.48 -17.41
N HIS A 339 -10.95 -3.40 -17.96
CA HIS A 339 -11.15 -4.02 -19.27
C HIS A 339 -11.46 -5.53 -19.20
N GLU A 340 -11.77 -6.04 -18.01
CA GLU A 340 -12.37 -7.36 -17.87
C GLU A 340 -13.81 -7.36 -18.40
N ARG A 341 -14.21 -8.49 -18.97
CA ARG A 341 -15.50 -8.66 -19.64
C ARG A 341 -16.26 -9.78 -18.96
N TRP A 342 -17.56 -9.61 -18.73
CA TRP A 342 -18.36 -10.57 -17.96
C TRP A 342 -18.31 -12.02 -18.50
N ASP A 343 -18.10 -12.16 -19.82
CA ASP A 343 -17.89 -13.41 -20.56
C ASP A 343 -16.49 -14.05 -20.42
N GLY A 344 -15.55 -13.43 -19.70
CA GLY A 344 -14.16 -13.90 -19.55
C GLY A 344 -13.25 -13.60 -20.74
N THR A 345 -13.70 -12.86 -21.77
CA THR A 345 -12.89 -12.50 -22.94
C THR A 345 -12.14 -11.16 -22.77
N GLY A 346 -12.04 -10.67 -21.53
CA GLY A 346 -11.39 -9.43 -21.15
C GLY A 346 -9.89 -9.54 -20.94
N TYR A 347 -9.31 -8.50 -20.33
CA TYR A 347 -7.89 -8.42 -19.98
C TYR A 347 -7.68 -7.47 -18.79
N PRO A 348 -6.58 -7.56 -18.02
CA PRO A 348 -5.35 -8.35 -18.26
C PRO A 348 -5.36 -9.80 -17.74
N ASP A 349 -6.30 -10.17 -16.87
CA ASP A 349 -6.31 -11.44 -16.14
C ASP A 349 -7.36 -12.45 -16.66
N GLY A 350 -8.34 -12.01 -17.45
CA GLY A 350 -9.36 -12.88 -18.05
C GLY A 350 -10.44 -13.29 -17.05
N LEU A 351 -10.82 -12.37 -16.17
CA LEU A 351 -11.79 -12.60 -15.11
C LEU A 351 -13.21 -12.64 -15.69
N ALA A 352 -14.02 -13.60 -15.22
CA ALA A 352 -15.38 -13.84 -15.68
C ALA A 352 -16.38 -13.77 -14.52
N GLY A 353 -17.59 -13.28 -14.79
CA GLY A 353 -18.65 -13.18 -13.78
C GLY A 353 -18.23 -12.44 -12.51
N ASP A 354 -18.66 -12.96 -11.36
CA ASP A 354 -18.41 -12.39 -10.03
C ASP A 354 -16.93 -12.45 -9.57
N ALA A 355 -16.02 -13.00 -10.38
CA ALA A 355 -14.57 -12.87 -10.16
C ALA A 355 -14.05 -11.47 -10.54
N ILE A 356 -14.76 -10.73 -11.38
CA ILE A 356 -14.43 -9.34 -11.73
C ILE A 356 -14.74 -8.45 -10.51
N PRO A 357 -13.79 -7.61 -10.04
CA PRO A 357 -14.05 -6.66 -8.96
C PRO A 357 -15.26 -5.76 -9.26
N ASP A 358 -16.16 -5.58 -8.30
CA ASP A 358 -17.42 -4.87 -8.50
C ASP A 358 -17.24 -3.44 -9.05
N GLY A 359 -16.32 -2.67 -8.50
CA GLY A 359 -15.94 -1.35 -9.02
C GLY A 359 -15.27 -1.37 -10.39
N ALA A 360 -14.57 -2.46 -10.75
CA ALA A 360 -14.05 -2.63 -12.11
C ALA A 360 -15.19 -2.79 -13.12
N ALA A 361 -16.21 -3.60 -12.78
CA ALA A 361 -17.40 -3.79 -13.62
C ALA A 361 -18.25 -2.51 -13.75
N LEU A 362 -18.31 -1.67 -12.72
CA LEU A 362 -18.93 -0.33 -12.80
C LEU A 362 -18.12 0.64 -13.66
N LEU A 363 -16.78 0.61 -13.53
CA LEU A 363 -15.86 1.47 -14.29
C LEU A 363 -15.82 1.11 -15.78
N ALA A 364 -15.77 -0.18 -16.12
CA ALA A 364 -15.84 -0.69 -17.49
C ALA A 364 -17.12 -0.23 -18.23
N LEU A 365 -18.25 -0.23 -17.53
CA LEU A 365 -19.51 0.29 -18.07
C LEU A 365 -19.49 1.82 -18.23
N ALA A 366 -18.83 2.55 -17.31
CA ALA A 366 -18.73 4.00 -17.37
C ALA A 366 -17.83 4.49 -18.52
N ASP A 367 -16.68 3.86 -18.76
CA ASP A 367 -15.84 4.10 -19.96
C ASP A 367 -16.64 3.78 -21.22
N ALA A 368 -17.16 2.55 -21.35
CA ALA A 368 -17.85 2.12 -22.56
C ALA A 368 -19.08 3.01 -22.88
N TRP A 369 -19.76 3.55 -21.87
CA TRP A 369 -20.81 4.55 -22.07
C TRP A 369 -20.28 5.87 -22.64
N ASP A 370 -19.20 6.44 -22.07
CA ASP A 370 -18.59 7.67 -22.58
C ASP A 370 -18.01 7.47 -24.00
N ALA A 371 -17.44 6.30 -24.26
CA ALA A 371 -16.95 5.86 -25.56
C ALA A 371 -18.04 5.78 -26.64
N MET A 372 -19.27 5.39 -26.27
CA MET A 372 -20.44 5.37 -27.18
C MET A 372 -21.11 6.73 -27.37
N ARG A 373 -20.95 7.63 -26.38
CA ARG A 373 -21.65 8.93 -26.32
C ARG A 373 -20.80 10.12 -26.77
N SER A 374 -19.48 9.97 -26.82
CA SER A 374 -18.54 10.94 -27.41
C SER A 374 -18.42 10.72 -28.91
N ASP A 375 -18.31 11.80 -29.70
CA ASP A 375 -17.99 11.68 -31.12
C ASP A 375 -16.54 11.23 -31.30
N ARG A 376 -16.34 10.09 -31.98
CA ARG A 376 -15.02 9.54 -32.35
C ARG A 376 -14.89 9.50 -33.87
N TRP A 377 -13.68 9.61 -34.43
CA TRP A 377 -13.51 9.93 -35.85
C TRP A 377 -13.96 8.84 -36.87
N TYR A 378 -14.41 7.65 -36.42
CA TYR A 378 -15.15 6.65 -37.24
C TYR A 378 -16.60 6.41 -36.80
N GLN A 379 -17.00 6.97 -35.66
CA GLN A 379 -18.30 6.72 -35.04
C GLN A 379 -18.88 8.03 -34.55
N ARG A 380 -19.89 8.52 -35.29
CA ARG A 380 -20.87 9.47 -34.74
C ARG A 380 -21.39 8.91 -33.42
N SER A 381 -21.45 9.75 -32.41
CA SER A 381 -22.01 9.44 -31.11
C SER A 381 -23.40 8.81 -31.27
N ARG A 382 -23.63 7.69 -30.57
CA ARG A 382 -24.95 7.07 -30.51
C ARG A 382 -25.87 7.95 -29.68
N ASP A 383 -27.13 8.04 -30.04
CA ASP A 383 -28.13 8.70 -29.19
C ASP A 383 -28.25 7.97 -27.83
N PRO A 384 -28.78 8.61 -26.77
CA PRO A 384 -28.89 7.98 -25.45
C PRO A 384 -29.69 6.66 -25.47
N SER A 385 -30.69 6.55 -26.36
CA SER A 385 -31.49 5.34 -26.56
C SER A 385 -30.67 4.21 -27.18
N GLY A 386 -29.94 4.49 -28.26
CA GLY A 386 -29.07 3.52 -28.94
C GLY A 386 -27.84 3.10 -28.13
N ALA A 387 -27.33 3.97 -27.25
CA ALA A 387 -26.30 3.61 -26.27
C ALA A 387 -26.87 2.68 -25.18
N LEU A 388 -28.04 2.98 -24.63
CA LEU A 388 -28.67 2.13 -23.60
C LEU A 388 -29.14 0.77 -24.17
N ALA A 389 -29.57 0.74 -25.43
CA ALA A 389 -29.87 -0.49 -26.16
C ALA A 389 -28.63 -1.37 -26.38
N GLU A 390 -27.44 -0.78 -26.57
CA GLU A 390 -26.17 -1.52 -26.61
C GLU A 390 -25.87 -2.17 -25.25
N VAL A 391 -25.95 -1.39 -24.16
CA VAL A 391 -25.70 -1.89 -22.80
C VAL A 391 -26.63 -3.06 -22.45
N ARG A 392 -27.91 -2.98 -22.85
CA ARG A 392 -28.87 -4.09 -22.72
C ARG A 392 -28.45 -5.35 -23.48
N ARG A 393 -28.05 -5.22 -24.74
CA ARG A 393 -27.65 -6.36 -25.59
C ARG A 393 -26.35 -7.01 -25.10
N GLU A 394 -25.46 -6.22 -24.52
CA GLU A 394 -24.16 -6.67 -24.03
C GLU A 394 -24.15 -7.03 -22.52
N ALA A 395 -25.28 -6.91 -21.82
CA ALA A 395 -25.43 -7.32 -20.43
C ALA A 395 -25.30 -8.85 -20.30
N GLY A 396 -24.43 -9.30 -19.38
CA GLY A 396 -24.08 -10.72 -19.25
C GLY A 396 -23.05 -11.20 -20.26
N ARG A 397 -22.52 -10.31 -21.12
CA ARG A 397 -21.43 -10.60 -22.06
C ARG A 397 -20.25 -9.63 -21.88
N HIS A 398 -20.43 -8.37 -22.27
CA HIS A 398 -19.45 -7.33 -21.97
C HIS A 398 -19.60 -6.88 -20.51
N PHE A 399 -20.82 -6.49 -20.12
CA PHE A 399 -21.09 -5.79 -18.87
C PHE A 399 -21.74 -6.70 -17.84
N ALA A 400 -21.44 -6.48 -16.56
CA ALA A 400 -22.14 -7.12 -15.47
C ALA A 400 -23.66 -6.83 -15.56
N PRO A 401 -24.54 -7.85 -15.48
CA PRO A 401 -25.99 -7.63 -15.49
C PRO A 401 -26.49 -6.69 -14.39
N GLY A 402 -25.79 -6.62 -13.25
CA GLY A 402 -26.03 -5.63 -12.20
C GLY A 402 -25.75 -4.20 -12.66
N ALA A 403 -24.54 -3.96 -13.17
CA ALA A 403 -24.12 -2.64 -13.67
C ALA A 403 -25.05 -2.10 -14.76
N ALA A 404 -25.46 -2.95 -15.71
CA ALA A 404 -26.41 -2.59 -16.75
C ALA A 404 -27.74 -2.06 -16.18
N ARG A 405 -28.33 -2.77 -15.20
CA ARG A 405 -29.59 -2.35 -14.55
C ARG A 405 -29.47 -1.04 -13.76
N LEU A 406 -28.31 -0.79 -13.14
CA LEU A 406 -28.05 0.46 -12.42
C LEU A 406 -28.03 1.66 -13.38
N LEU A 407 -27.43 1.50 -14.57
CA LEU A 407 -27.45 2.53 -15.61
C LEU A 407 -28.87 2.79 -16.14
N GLU A 408 -29.71 1.75 -16.25
CA GLU A 408 -31.13 1.90 -16.59
C GLU A 408 -31.91 2.68 -15.50
N GLY A 409 -31.63 2.44 -14.21
CA GLY A 409 -32.20 3.20 -13.09
C GLY A 409 -31.82 4.70 -13.14
N LEU A 410 -30.54 4.99 -13.37
CA LEU A 410 -30.05 6.37 -13.56
C LEU A 410 -30.66 7.04 -14.81
N ALA A 411 -30.96 6.28 -15.87
CA ALA A 411 -31.65 6.77 -17.05
C ALA A 411 -33.14 7.07 -16.76
N ALA A 412 -33.86 6.13 -16.15
CA ALA A 412 -35.30 6.26 -15.84
C ALA A 412 -35.59 7.40 -14.86
N THR A 413 -34.71 7.61 -13.86
CA THR A 413 -34.79 8.75 -12.92
C THR A 413 -34.33 10.08 -13.52
N GLY A 414 -33.90 10.11 -14.79
CA GLY A 414 -33.36 11.29 -15.46
C GLY A 414 -32.08 11.86 -14.80
N ARG A 415 -31.41 11.08 -13.93
CA ARG A 415 -30.11 11.47 -13.33
C ARG A 415 -29.02 11.47 -14.41
N LEU A 416 -29.00 10.44 -15.25
CA LEU A 416 -28.03 10.26 -16.34
C LEU A 416 -28.01 11.45 -17.33
N ARG A 417 -29.18 11.97 -17.71
CA ARG A 417 -29.29 13.17 -18.59
C ARG A 417 -28.77 14.43 -17.90
N ARG A 418 -29.07 14.62 -16.61
CA ARG A 418 -28.60 15.77 -15.81
C ARG A 418 -27.08 15.77 -15.63
N MET A 419 -26.46 14.60 -15.52
CA MET A 419 -25.00 14.45 -15.37
C MET A 419 -24.23 14.61 -16.70
N THR A 420 -24.80 14.14 -17.81
CA THR A 420 -24.10 14.11 -19.12
C THR A 420 -24.25 15.39 -19.94
N GLY A 421 -24.93 16.42 -19.42
CA GLY A 421 -25.08 17.73 -20.06
C GLY A 421 -25.96 17.75 -21.33
N VAL A 422 -26.61 16.64 -21.67
CA VAL A 422 -27.36 16.47 -22.92
C VAL A 422 -28.72 17.17 -22.82
N ARG A 423 -28.95 18.18 -23.67
CA ARG A 423 -30.29 18.71 -23.94
C ARG A 423 -31.12 17.68 -24.68
#